data_AF-A0A238WTY0-F1
#
_entry.id   AF-A0A238WTY0-F1
#
_cell.length_a   1.000
_cell.length_b   1.000
_cell.length_c   1.000
_cell.angle_alpha   90.00
_cell.angle_beta   90.00
_cell.angle_gamma   90.00
#
_symmetry.space_group_name_H-M   'P 1'
#
loop_
_entity.id
_entity.type
_entity.pdbx_description
1 polymer ?
#
loop_
_entity_poly.entity_id
_entity_poly.type
_entity_poly.pdbx_seq_one_letter_code
_entity_poly.pdbx_strand_id
1 'polypeptide(L)'
;MSEPVIGTGADPSDGHGDGGYGEHRGSTGLRERLRYLIVLSRPRFWLYLAGPVAVGVTYGIADVSGLFTATTVALALYFLVPANVLLYGVNDIYDADIDALNPKKAGDREERWHGDRFVLLAVVATGALGLATFAITPTVAWPYLVGFFILAVGYSAPPLRFKTTPFADSVSNGLYILPGAAAYATVAGTHPPVAAIVGAWLWTMGMHTFSAIPDIEPDRTAGIRTTATVLGESRTYGYCLVVWLGAALAFAAVDVRLGALLAIYPVFVAWVARSSIDVARAYWWFPAVNTVVGTLLAMGGLWRVYPLWEVIG
;
A
#
# COMPACT_ATOMS: atom_id res chain seq x y z
N MET A 1 -74.11 3.70 -20.65
CA MET A 1 -74.83 3.26 -21.87
C MET A 1 -73.96 3.68 -23.04
N SER A 2 -73.35 2.85 -23.87
CA SER A 2 -73.33 1.39 -24.01
C SER A 2 -72.13 1.07 -24.94
N GLU A 3 -71.38 0.02 -24.67
CA GLU A 3 -70.63 -0.75 -25.70
C GLU A 3 -71.63 -1.58 -26.56
N PRO A 4 -71.27 -2.47 -27.53
CA PRO A 4 -69.96 -2.89 -28.11
C PRO A 4 -69.98 -3.06 -29.66
N VAL A 5 -68.88 -3.50 -30.30
CA VAL A 5 -68.87 -4.61 -31.30
C VAL A 5 -67.48 -5.30 -31.32
N ILE A 6 -67.52 -6.63 -31.35
CA ILE A 6 -66.46 -7.66 -31.30
C ILE A 6 -66.14 -8.21 -32.69
N GLY A 7 -64.92 -8.74 -32.90
CA GLY A 7 -64.61 -9.81 -33.88
C GLY A 7 -63.12 -10.19 -33.86
N THR A 8 -62.66 -11.17 -33.06
CA THR A 8 -62.52 -12.64 -33.30
C THR A 8 -61.58 -13.07 -34.44
N GLY A 9 -60.50 -13.79 -34.08
CA GLY A 9 -59.67 -14.64 -34.94
C GLY A 9 -58.71 -15.47 -34.06
N ALA A 10 -58.59 -16.78 -34.32
CA ALA A 10 -58.11 -17.83 -33.43
C ALA A 10 -56.61 -18.21 -33.56
N ASP A 11 -56.13 -18.90 -32.52
CA ASP A 11 -54.90 -19.71 -32.24
C ASP A 11 -54.52 -20.72 -33.37
N PRO A 12 -53.35 -21.46 -33.45
CA PRO A 12 -52.46 -21.91 -32.36
C PRO A 12 -50.94 -22.16 -32.63
N SER A 13 -50.27 -22.56 -31.54
CA SER A 13 -49.09 -23.46 -31.42
C SER A 13 -47.71 -23.04 -31.96
N ASP A 14 -46.73 -22.97 -31.05
CA ASP A 14 -45.49 -23.75 -31.17
C ASP A 14 -44.80 -23.88 -29.80
N GLY A 15 -44.57 -25.12 -29.39
CA GLY A 15 -43.76 -25.46 -28.21
C GLY A 15 -42.31 -25.71 -28.60
N HIS A 16 -41.38 -25.45 -27.68
CA HIS A 16 -40.23 -26.30 -27.39
C HIS A 16 -39.28 -25.68 -26.35
N GLY A 17 -38.82 -26.53 -25.43
CA GLY A 17 -37.45 -26.44 -24.91
C GLY A 17 -37.28 -25.90 -23.50
N ASP A 18 -37.83 -26.60 -22.51
CA ASP A 18 -37.31 -26.51 -21.13
C ASP A 18 -36.00 -27.31 -21.07
N GLY A 19 -34.88 -26.61 -20.94
CA GLY A 19 -33.54 -27.22 -21.04
C GLY A 19 -32.46 -26.38 -20.37
N GLY A 20 -32.06 -26.79 -19.16
CA GLY A 20 -30.68 -26.63 -18.69
C GLY A 20 -30.31 -25.36 -17.92
N TYR A 21 -31.10 -24.94 -16.92
CA TYR A 21 -30.63 -23.99 -15.90
C TYR A 21 -29.96 -24.72 -14.74
N GLY A 22 -28.73 -25.19 -14.93
CA GLY A 22 -28.00 -25.80 -13.82
C GLY A 22 -26.60 -26.23 -14.17
N GLU A 23 -25.67 -25.28 -14.32
CA GLU A 23 -24.23 -25.55 -14.02
C GLU A 23 -23.30 -24.31 -14.08
N HIS A 24 -23.74 -23.13 -14.53
CA HIS A 24 -22.83 -21.99 -14.78
C HIS A 24 -22.76 -20.88 -13.70
N ARG A 25 -23.37 -21.06 -12.53
CA ARG A 25 -23.41 -20.01 -11.47
C ARG A 25 -22.24 -20.03 -10.47
N GLY A 26 -21.47 -21.13 -10.38
CA GLY A 26 -20.42 -21.28 -9.36
C GLY A 26 -19.06 -20.69 -9.73
N SER A 27 -18.60 -20.88 -10.97
CA SER A 27 -17.25 -20.49 -11.43
C SER A 27 -17.13 -19.00 -11.72
N THR A 28 -18.23 -18.36 -12.14
CA THR A 28 -18.34 -16.93 -12.41
C THR A 28 -18.19 -16.11 -11.13
N GLY A 29 -18.79 -16.56 -10.02
CA GLY A 29 -18.71 -15.87 -8.72
C GLY A 29 -17.33 -15.91 -8.06
N LEU A 30 -16.60 -17.04 -8.11
CA LEU A 30 -15.26 -17.11 -7.52
C LEU A 30 -14.26 -16.24 -8.29
N ARG A 31 -14.30 -16.28 -9.63
CA ARG A 31 -13.42 -15.48 -10.48
C ARG A 31 -13.65 -13.98 -10.26
N GLU A 32 -14.90 -13.56 -10.13
CA GLU A 32 -15.26 -12.17 -9.84
C GLU A 32 -14.74 -11.73 -8.46
N ARG A 33 -14.91 -12.57 -7.43
CA ARG A 33 -14.38 -12.32 -6.07
C ARG A 33 -12.86 -12.22 -6.03
N LEU A 34 -12.14 -13.09 -6.74
CA LEU A 34 -10.68 -13.03 -6.83
C LEU A 34 -10.20 -11.78 -7.58
N ARG A 35 -10.86 -11.44 -8.70
CA ARG A 35 -10.59 -10.20 -9.43
C ARG A 35 -10.80 -8.98 -8.53
N TYR A 36 -11.87 -8.98 -7.75
CA TYR A 36 -12.14 -7.94 -6.77
C TYR A 36 -11.04 -7.83 -5.71
N LEU A 37 -10.57 -8.95 -5.12
CA LEU A 37 -9.48 -8.90 -4.14
C LEU A 37 -8.18 -8.36 -4.72
N ILE A 38 -7.87 -8.65 -5.99
CA ILE A 38 -6.71 -8.07 -6.68
C ILE A 38 -6.86 -6.55 -6.78
N VAL A 39 -8.04 -6.06 -7.20
CA VAL A 39 -8.32 -4.62 -7.28
C VAL A 39 -8.27 -3.96 -5.90
N LEU A 40 -8.91 -4.57 -4.90
CA LEU A 40 -8.93 -4.13 -3.49
C LEU A 40 -7.51 -4.00 -2.91
N SER A 41 -6.62 -4.93 -3.24
CA SER A 41 -5.22 -4.90 -2.80
C SER A 41 -4.39 -3.80 -3.46
N ARG A 42 -4.98 -3.03 -4.39
CA ARG A 42 -4.39 -1.89 -5.11
C ARG A 42 -3.00 -2.21 -5.69
N PRO A 43 -2.90 -2.94 -6.83
CA PRO A 43 -1.64 -3.47 -7.36
C PRO A 43 -0.51 -2.45 -7.57
N ARG A 44 -0.87 -1.18 -7.82
CA ARG A 44 0.07 -0.06 -7.91
C ARG A 44 0.89 0.15 -6.64
N PHE A 45 0.38 -0.24 -5.47
CA PHE A 45 1.01 -0.06 -4.17
C PHE A 45 1.61 -1.34 -3.60
N TRP A 46 1.55 -2.48 -4.30
CA TRP A 46 2.11 -3.74 -3.79
C TRP A 46 3.58 -3.62 -3.37
N LEU A 47 4.37 -2.86 -4.13
CA LEU A 47 5.78 -2.64 -3.84
C LEU A 47 6.04 -1.72 -2.64
N TYR A 48 5.03 -1.04 -2.10
CA TYR A 48 5.20 -0.24 -0.88
C TYR A 48 5.40 -1.12 0.36
N LEU A 49 4.89 -2.36 0.35
CA LEU A 49 5.12 -3.34 1.42
C LEU A 49 6.14 -4.40 1.00
N ALA A 50 6.05 -4.93 -0.22
CA ALA A 50 6.97 -5.98 -0.69
C ALA A 50 8.38 -5.44 -1.05
N GLY A 51 8.50 -4.20 -1.53
CA GLY A 51 9.79 -3.58 -1.85
C GLY A 51 10.70 -3.46 -0.62
N PRO A 52 10.20 -2.95 0.52
CA PRO A 52 10.93 -2.95 1.78
C PRO A 52 11.37 -4.34 2.23
N VAL A 53 10.56 -5.40 2.03
CA VAL A 53 10.99 -6.79 2.30
C VAL A 53 12.23 -7.13 1.47
N ALA A 54 12.21 -6.85 0.17
CA ALA A 54 13.37 -7.11 -0.70
C ALA A 54 14.62 -6.35 -0.21
N VAL A 55 14.50 -5.07 0.12
CA VAL A 55 15.61 -4.28 0.68
C VAL A 55 16.09 -4.86 2.02
N GLY A 56 15.18 -5.20 2.93
CA GLY A 56 15.52 -5.78 4.22
C GLY A 56 16.32 -7.08 4.09
N VAL A 57 15.87 -7.97 3.19
CA VAL A 57 16.58 -9.22 2.88
C VAL A 57 17.97 -8.91 2.32
N THR A 58 18.11 -8.08 1.29
CA THR A 58 19.41 -7.86 0.63
C THR A 58 20.46 -7.24 1.55
N TYR A 59 20.07 -6.41 2.53
CA TYR A 59 21.00 -5.90 3.53
C TYR A 59 21.28 -6.88 4.66
N GLY A 60 20.33 -7.76 5.00
CA GLY A 60 20.45 -8.67 6.15
C GLY A 60 21.14 -10.01 5.85
N ILE A 61 21.12 -10.48 4.59
CA ILE A 61 21.74 -11.77 4.21
C ILE A 61 23.28 -11.72 4.27
N ALA A 62 23.91 -12.86 4.55
CA ALA A 62 25.36 -13.01 4.43
C ALA A 62 25.78 -13.42 3.01
N ASP A 63 24.93 -14.15 2.30
CA ASP A 63 25.17 -14.70 0.97
C ASP A 63 23.85 -14.84 0.18
N VAL A 64 23.97 -15.05 -1.14
CA VAL A 64 22.82 -15.07 -2.08
C VAL A 64 21.84 -16.22 -1.84
N SER A 65 22.22 -17.29 -1.15
CA SER A 65 21.28 -18.40 -0.82
C SER A 65 20.16 -17.94 0.12
N GLY A 66 20.40 -16.86 0.87
CA GLY A 66 19.39 -16.23 1.73
C GLY A 66 18.28 -15.49 0.98
N LEU A 67 18.40 -15.24 -0.33
CA LEU A 67 17.42 -14.45 -1.09
C LEU A 67 16.07 -15.16 -1.25
N PHE A 68 16.09 -16.44 -1.63
CA PHE A 68 14.90 -17.20 -2.03
C PHE A 68 14.63 -18.40 -1.13
N THR A 69 14.86 -18.23 0.17
CA THR A 69 14.44 -19.21 1.18
C THR A 69 12.90 -19.28 1.25
N ALA A 70 12.36 -20.39 1.77
CA ALA A 70 10.92 -20.51 2.00
C ALA A 70 10.37 -19.34 2.85
N THR A 71 11.12 -18.90 3.86
CA THR A 71 10.73 -17.80 4.74
C THR A 71 10.76 -16.45 4.03
N THR A 72 11.81 -16.11 3.29
CA THR A 72 11.90 -14.82 2.59
C THR A 72 10.86 -14.70 1.48
N VAL A 73 10.61 -15.79 0.75
CA VAL A 73 9.53 -15.86 -0.26
C VAL A 73 8.16 -15.74 0.41
N ALA A 74 7.91 -16.44 1.52
CA ALA A 74 6.64 -16.35 2.24
C ALA A 74 6.36 -14.93 2.76
N LEU A 75 7.37 -14.25 3.33
CA LEU A 75 7.27 -12.85 3.74
C LEU A 75 6.98 -11.94 2.54
N ALA A 76 7.73 -12.08 1.44
CA ALA A 76 7.52 -11.28 0.24
C ALA A 76 6.10 -11.48 -0.32
N LEU A 77 5.62 -12.72 -0.43
CA LEU A 77 4.27 -13.03 -0.91
C LEU A 77 3.18 -12.48 0.02
N TYR A 78 3.36 -12.61 1.33
CA TYR A 78 2.42 -12.06 2.32
C TYR A 78 2.31 -10.54 2.20
N PHE A 79 3.45 -9.85 2.13
CA PHE A 79 3.48 -8.39 2.02
C PHE A 79 3.13 -7.88 0.61
N LEU A 80 3.18 -8.72 -0.42
CA LEU A 80 2.78 -8.37 -1.77
C LEU A 80 1.25 -8.25 -1.90
N VAL A 81 0.50 -9.28 -1.46
CA VAL A 81 -0.96 -9.33 -1.69
C VAL A 81 -1.77 -9.39 -0.40
N PRO A 82 -1.69 -10.42 0.47
CA PRO A 82 -2.50 -10.50 1.69
C PRO A 82 -2.43 -9.26 2.59
N ALA A 83 -1.24 -8.71 2.83
CA ALA A 83 -1.06 -7.54 3.68
C ALA A 83 -1.70 -6.28 3.08
N ASN A 84 -1.70 -6.14 1.74
CA ASN A 84 -2.39 -5.05 1.06
C ASN A 84 -3.91 -5.23 1.10
N VAL A 85 -4.42 -6.46 1.00
CA VAL A 85 -5.85 -6.76 1.24
C VAL A 85 -6.24 -6.39 2.67
N LEU A 86 -5.41 -6.71 3.67
CA LEU A 86 -5.65 -6.31 5.05
C LEU A 86 -5.69 -4.78 5.19
N LEU A 87 -4.64 -4.09 4.73
CA LEU A 87 -4.48 -2.64 4.87
C LEU A 87 -5.60 -1.87 4.17
N TYR A 88 -5.85 -2.14 2.89
CA TYR A 88 -6.86 -1.43 2.11
C TYR A 88 -8.27 -1.96 2.36
N GLY A 89 -8.44 -3.25 2.70
CA GLY A 89 -9.73 -3.78 3.11
C GLY A 89 -10.23 -3.16 4.42
N VAL A 90 -9.35 -2.99 5.42
CA VAL A 90 -9.71 -2.24 6.65
C VAL A 90 -10.04 -0.79 6.29
N ASN A 91 -9.26 -0.15 5.41
CA ASN A 91 -9.57 1.20 4.95
C ASN A 91 -10.99 1.31 4.37
N ASP A 92 -11.32 0.44 3.43
CA ASP A 92 -12.59 0.48 2.70
C ASP A 92 -13.79 0.12 3.60
N ILE A 93 -13.60 -0.77 4.59
CA ILE A 93 -14.63 -1.04 5.62
C ILE A 93 -14.99 0.22 6.41
N TYR A 94 -13.99 1.01 6.83
CA TYR A 94 -14.21 2.20 7.67
C TYR A 94 -14.52 3.48 6.90
N ASP A 95 -14.36 3.48 5.57
CA ASP A 95 -14.75 4.58 4.69
C ASP A 95 -16.07 4.33 3.95
N ALA A 96 -16.69 3.16 4.12
CA ALA A 96 -17.90 2.77 3.38
C ALA A 96 -19.03 3.82 3.43
N ASP A 97 -19.29 4.41 4.59
CA ASP A 97 -20.34 5.43 4.74
C ASP A 97 -20.00 6.76 4.06
N ILE A 98 -18.71 7.12 4.02
CA ILE A 98 -18.21 8.34 3.39
C ILE A 98 -18.24 8.19 1.87
N ASP A 99 -17.81 7.02 1.38
CA ASP A 99 -17.77 6.72 -0.05
C ASP A 99 -19.17 6.58 -0.67
N ALA A 100 -20.15 6.08 0.09
CA ALA A 100 -21.55 5.98 -0.34
C ALA A 100 -22.19 7.35 -0.70
N LEU A 101 -21.64 8.44 -0.17
CA LEU A 101 -22.14 9.81 -0.40
C LEU A 101 -21.42 10.53 -1.56
N ASN A 102 -20.39 9.93 -2.17
CA ASN A 102 -19.59 10.56 -3.22
C ASN A 102 -20.17 10.32 -4.63
N PRO A 103 -20.69 11.35 -5.32
CA PRO A 103 -21.31 11.19 -6.65
C PRO A 103 -20.34 10.76 -7.75
N LYS A 104 -19.02 10.97 -7.56
CA LYS A 104 -17.97 10.58 -8.52
C LYS A 104 -17.66 9.08 -8.51
N LYS A 105 -17.99 8.39 -7.42
CA LYS A 105 -17.75 6.95 -7.23
C LYS A 105 -18.96 6.09 -7.65
N ALA A 106 -20.18 6.65 -7.59
CA ALA A 106 -21.45 5.99 -7.93
C ALA A 106 -21.58 5.30 -9.32
N GLY A 107 -20.60 5.41 -10.21
CA GLY A 107 -20.62 4.86 -11.57
C GLY A 107 -19.91 3.51 -11.78
N ASP A 108 -19.03 3.07 -10.88
CA ASP A 108 -18.25 1.85 -11.11
C ASP A 108 -19.00 0.59 -10.64
N ARG A 109 -19.25 -0.35 -11.57
CA ARG A 109 -19.97 -1.61 -11.25
C ARG A 109 -19.21 -2.49 -10.24
N GLU A 110 -17.90 -2.27 -10.10
CA GLU A 110 -17.02 -2.97 -9.16
C GLU A 110 -17.19 -2.50 -7.71
N GLU A 111 -17.83 -1.34 -7.49
CA GLU A 111 -18.08 -0.77 -6.16
C GLU A 111 -19.36 -1.32 -5.48
N ARG A 112 -20.23 -2.06 -6.17
CA ARG A 112 -21.47 -2.61 -5.54
C ARG A 112 -21.24 -3.70 -4.47
N TRP A 113 -19.99 -4.07 -4.19
CA TRP A 113 -19.63 -5.00 -3.11
C TRP A 113 -19.24 -4.27 -1.80
N HIS A 114 -19.60 -2.99 -1.66
CA HIS A 114 -19.50 -2.24 -0.42
C HIS A 114 -20.24 -2.95 0.74
N GLY A 115 -19.53 -3.21 1.83
CA GLY A 115 -20.10 -3.77 3.06
C GLY A 115 -20.38 -5.27 3.05
N ASP A 116 -19.89 -6.01 2.03
CA ASP A 116 -20.14 -7.45 1.95
C ASP A 116 -19.31 -8.21 3.00
N ARG A 117 -19.95 -9.23 3.60
CA ARG A 117 -19.33 -10.19 4.51
C ARG A 117 -18.05 -10.79 3.90
N PHE A 118 -17.95 -10.87 2.58
CA PHE A 118 -16.76 -11.32 1.88
C PHE A 118 -15.52 -10.44 2.16
N VAL A 119 -15.63 -9.10 2.12
CA VAL A 119 -14.50 -8.20 2.39
C VAL A 119 -14.04 -8.36 3.83
N LEU A 120 -14.98 -8.41 4.77
CA LEU A 120 -14.69 -8.65 6.19
C LEU A 120 -13.99 -9.99 6.38
N LEU A 121 -14.49 -11.07 5.76
CA LEU A 121 -13.88 -12.39 5.82
C LEU A 121 -12.48 -12.40 5.20
N ALA A 122 -12.26 -11.69 4.09
CA ALA A 122 -10.94 -11.57 3.46
C ALA A 122 -9.96 -10.81 4.35
N VAL A 123 -10.38 -9.71 4.97
CA VAL A 123 -9.60 -8.94 5.95
C VAL A 123 -9.24 -9.80 7.16
N VAL A 124 -10.20 -10.53 7.73
CA VAL A 124 -9.96 -11.44 8.86
C VAL A 124 -9.03 -12.58 8.45
N ALA A 125 -9.23 -13.20 7.29
CA ALA A 125 -8.40 -14.29 6.79
C ALA A 125 -6.96 -13.85 6.51
N THR A 126 -6.76 -12.66 5.95
CA THR A 126 -5.42 -12.11 5.68
C THR A 126 -4.72 -11.62 6.94
N GLY A 127 -5.46 -11.13 7.94
CA GLY A 127 -4.96 -10.89 9.30
C GLY A 127 -4.54 -12.19 9.99
N ALA A 128 -5.38 -13.23 9.94
CA ALA A 128 -5.09 -14.55 10.50
C ALA A 128 -3.89 -15.22 9.81
N LEU A 129 -3.80 -15.15 8.47
CA LEU A 129 -2.63 -15.59 7.72
C LEU A 129 -1.38 -14.80 8.14
N GLY A 130 -1.54 -13.53 8.48
CA GLY A 130 -0.49 -12.70 9.05
C GLY A 130 0.11 -13.27 10.34
N LEU A 131 -0.67 -13.97 11.15
CA LEU A 131 -0.16 -14.64 12.35
C LEU A 131 0.86 -15.75 12.01
N ALA A 132 0.75 -16.37 10.84
CA ALA A 132 1.74 -17.35 10.39
C ALA A 132 3.13 -16.73 10.18
N THR A 133 3.22 -15.41 9.93
CA THR A 133 4.52 -14.72 9.83
C THR A 133 5.31 -14.79 11.14
N PHE A 134 4.65 -14.78 12.29
CA PHE A 134 5.31 -14.93 13.59
C PHE A 134 5.86 -16.34 13.82
N ALA A 135 5.25 -17.36 13.24
CA ALA A 135 5.69 -18.75 13.37
C ALA A 135 6.93 -19.06 12.51
N ILE A 136 7.10 -18.34 11.39
CA ILE A 136 8.21 -18.56 10.45
C ILE A 136 9.37 -17.56 10.64
N THR A 137 9.25 -16.62 11.59
CA THR A 137 10.27 -15.59 11.86
C THR A 137 10.77 -15.66 13.31
N PRO A 138 12.05 -15.33 13.56
CA PRO A 138 12.59 -15.28 14.92
C PRO A 138 11.97 -14.13 15.72
N THR A 139 12.00 -14.23 17.05
CA THR A 139 11.39 -13.24 17.97
C THR A 139 11.96 -11.82 17.81
N VAL A 140 13.19 -11.68 17.32
CA VAL A 140 13.80 -10.39 16.99
C VAL A 140 13.03 -9.60 15.91
N ALA A 141 12.29 -10.29 15.03
CA ALA A 141 11.46 -9.68 14.00
C ALA A 141 10.08 -9.24 14.51
N TRP A 142 9.61 -9.80 15.62
CA TRP A 142 8.25 -9.62 16.12
C TRP A 142 7.86 -8.16 16.41
N PRO A 143 8.72 -7.29 16.98
CA PRO A 143 8.36 -5.89 17.20
C PRO A 143 7.91 -5.17 15.92
N TYR A 144 8.54 -5.48 14.79
CA TYR A 144 8.21 -4.88 13.49
C TYR A 144 6.90 -5.44 12.94
N LEU A 145 6.67 -6.75 13.07
CA LEU A 145 5.39 -7.37 12.67
C LEU A 145 4.23 -6.83 13.50
N VAL A 146 4.39 -6.78 14.83
CA VAL A 146 3.38 -6.19 15.74
C VAL A 146 3.10 -4.74 15.35
N GLY A 147 4.15 -3.93 15.15
CA GLY A 147 4.01 -2.55 14.69
C GLY A 147 3.25 -2.45 13.37
N PHE A 148 3.53 -3.34 12.41
CA PHE A 148 2.85 -3.35 11.12
C PHE A 148 1.36 -3.60 11.29
N PHE A 149 0.96 -4.63 12.04
CA PHE A 149 -0.46 -4.94 12.26
C PHE A 149 -1.19 -3.83 13.01
N ILE A 150 -0.57 -3.26 14.05
CA ILE A 150 -1.15 -2.15 14.81
C ILE A 150 -1.37 -0.94 13.90
N LEU A 151 -0.38 -0.56 13.09
CA LEU A 151 -0.50 0.60 12.22
C LEU A 151 -1.41 0.34 11.02
N ALA A 152 -1.38 -0.85 10.41
CA ALA A 152 -2.23 -1.19 9.27
C ALA A 152 -3.72 -1.13 9.63
N VAL A 153 -4.09 -1.55 10.84
CA VAL A 153 -5.46 -1.42 11.34
C VAL A 153 -5.72 -0.01 11.88
N GLY A 154 -4.86 0.48 12.77
CA GLY A 154 -5.02 1.75 13.49
C GLY A 154 -4.97 3.00 12.60
N TYR A 155 -4.41 2.90 11.39
CA TYR A 155 -4.46 3.98 10.41
C TYR A 155 -5.90 4.35 10.03
N SER A 156 -6.76 3.35 9.87
CA SER A 156 -8.14 3.52 9.37
C SER A 156 -9.21 3.27 10.42
N ALA A 157 -8.97 2.38 11.38
CA ALA A 157 -9.96 1.95 12.36
C ALA A 157 -9.97 2.81 13.64
N PRO A 158 -11.15 3.12 14.21
CA PRO A 158 -11.26 3.67 15.56
C PRO A 158 -10.71 2.71 16.64
N PRO A 159 -10.25 3.22 17.80
CA PRO A 159 -10.26 4.64 18.20
C PRO A 159 -9.08 5.46 17.65
N LEU A 160 -8.11 4.83 17.00
CA LEU A 160 -6.88 5.51 16.56
C LEU A 160 -7.11 6.37 15.32
N ARG A 161 -7.66 5.77 14.25
CA ARG A 161 -7.94 6.39 12.93
C ARG A 161 -6.93 7.48 12.56
N PHE A 162 -5.65 7.11 12.50
CA PHE A 162 -4.56 8.08 12.35
C PHE A 162 -4.66 8.92 11.08
N LYS A 163 -5.25 8.38 10.00
CA LYS A 163 -5.38 9.08 8.72
C LYS A 163 -6.14 10.41 8.78
N THR A 164 -6.93 10.65 9.84
CA THR A 164 -7.65 11.92 10.07
C THR A 164 -7.10 12.71 11.26
N THR A 165 -5.92 12.36 11.75
CA THR A 165 -5.27 12.99 12.90
C THR A 165 -3.95 13.63 12.45
N PRO A 166 -3.88 14.97 12.33
CA PRO A 166 -2.67 15.66 11.88
C PRO A 166 -1.43 15.26 12.67
N PHE A 167 -0.30 15.18 11.95
CA PHE A 167 0.99 14.58 12.33
C PHE A 167 0.97 13.08 12.58
N ALA A 168 -0.08 12.53 13.19
CA ALA A 168 -0.20 11.10 13.39
C ALA A 168 -0.44 10.35 12.07
N ASP A 169 -1.19 10.94 11.13
CA ASP A 169 -1.32 10.47 9.75
C ASP A 169 0.05 10.28 9.10
N SER A 170 0.94 11.26 9.21
CA SER A 170 2.30 11.17 8.65
C SER A 170 3.18 10.16 9.40
N VAL A 171 3.24 10.22 10.73
CA VAL A 171 4.07 9.31 11.54
C VAL A 171 3.66 7.85 11.38
N SER A 172 2.35 7.56 11.30
CA SER A 172 1.84 6.20 11.15
C SER A 172 2.16 5.57 9.79
N ASN A 173 2.49 6.37 8.76
CA ASN A 173 2.97 5.84 7.47
C ASN A 173 4.35 5.17 7.56
N GLY A 174 5.04 5.28 8.70
CA GLY A 174 6.14 4.38 9.06
C GLY A 174 5.80 2.90 8.94
N LEU A 175 4.51 2.52 8.93
CA LEU A 175 4.06 1.15 8.67
C LEU A 175 4.73 0.52 7.44
N TYR A 176 5.03 1.32 6.40
CA TYR A 176 5.60 0.81 5.15
C TYR A 176 7.05 0.31 5.30
N ILE A 177 7.79 0.72 6.34
CA ILE A 177 9.18 0.26 6.55
C ILE A 177 9.24 -1.06 7.32
N LEU A 178 8.21 -1.34 8.12
CA LEU A 178 8.17 -2.45 9.06
C LEU A 178 8.30 -3.84 8.42
N PRO A 179 7.71 -4.12 7.23
CA PRO A 179 7.97 -5.37 6.52
C PRO A 179 9.46 -5.59 6.22
N GLY A 180 10.16 -4.53 5.82
CA GLY A 180 11.60 -4.59 5.55
C GLY A 180 12.44 -4.80 6.80
N ALA A 181 12.09 -4.12 7.90
CA ALA A 181 12.75 -4.32 9.18
C ALA A 181 12.54 -5.74 9.73
N ALA A 182 11.33 -6.29 9.59
CA ALA A 182 11.03 -7.67 9.94
C ALA A 182 11.84 -8.66 9.09
N ALA A 183 11.91 -8.43 7.77
CA ALA A 183 12.65 -9.27 6.85
C ALA A 183 14.16 -9.26 7.13
N TYR A 184 14.76 -8.08 7.34
CA TYR A 184 16.15 -7.93 7.78
C TYR A 184 16.39 -8.71 9.07
N ALA A 185 15.57 -8.49 10.10
CA ALA A 185 15.75 -9.13 11.40
C ALA A 185 15.61 -10.65 11.33
N THR A 186 14.78 -11.13 10.40
CA THR A 186 14.60 -12.56 10.12
C THR A 186 15.87 -13.20 9.56
N VAL A 187 16.49 -12.59 8.56
CA VAL A 187 17.66 -13.18 7.89
C VAL A 187 18.98 -12.87 8.60
N ALA A 188 19.08 -11.72 9.28
CA ALA A 188 20.29 -11.28 9.98
C ALA A 188 20.35 -11.77 11.44
N GLY A 189 19.24 -12.21 12.01
CA GLY A 189 19.13 -12.59 13.42
C GLY A 189 19.32 -11.44 14.42
N THR A 190 19.35 -10.20 13.94
CA THR A 190 19.61 -8.98 14.72
C THR A 190 18.75 -7.82 14.23
N HIS A 191 18.55 -6.80 15.07
CA HIS A 191 17.80 -5.61 14.66
C HIS A 191 18.55 -4.84 13.54
N PRO A 192 17.84 -4.22 12.58
CA PRO A 192 18.45 -3.28 11.65
C PRO A 192 19.11 -2.11 12.40
N PRO A 193 20.11 -1.45 11.79
CA PRO A 193 20.69 -0.24 12.37
C PRO A 193 19.60 0.79 12.69
N VAL A 194 19.61 1.33 13.91
CA VAL A 194 18.59 2.31 14.36
C VAL A 194 18.51 3.50 13.41
N ALA A 195 19.64 3.97 12.89
CA ALA A 195 19.68 5.07 11.93
C ALA A 195 18.98 4.72 10.60
N ALA A 196 19.03 3.47 10.13
CA ALA A 196 18.28 3.02 8.96
C ALA A 196 16.77 3.01 9.22
N ILE A 197 16.34 2.55 10.41
CA ILE A 197 14.92 2.56 10.81
C ILE A 197 14.41 3.99 10.85
N VAL A 198 15.10 4.89 11.56
CA VAL A 198 14.74 6.31 11.66
C VAL A 198 14.70 6.95 10.28
N GLY A 199 15.73 6.72 9.46
CA GLY A 199 15.81 7.29 8.12
C GLY A 199 14.67 6.85 7.21
N ALA A 200 14.35 5.55 7.22
CA ALA A 200 13.26 5.01 6.43
C ALA A 200 11.90 5.54 6.93
N TRP A 201 11.72 5.66 8.24
CA TRP A 201 10.50 6.20 8.85
C TRP A 201 10.27 7.66 8.44
N LEU A 202 11.30 8.50 8.58
CA LEU A 202 11.26 9.90 8.13
C LEU A 202 10.99 10.01 6.62
N TRP A 203 11.54 9.08 5.84
CA TRP A 203 11.26 9.01 4.40
C TRP A 203 9.77 8.75 4.13
N THR A 204 9.16 7.78 4.81
CA THR A 204 7.73 7.47 4.64
C THR A 204 6.81 8.59 5.10
N MET A 205 7.19 9.33 6.14
CA MET A 205 6.47 10.54 6.57
C MET A 205 6.42 11.57 5.43
N GLY A 206 7.57 11.86 4.81
CA GLY A 206 7.63 12.79 3.68
C GLY A 206 6.89 12.27 2.44
N MET A 207 6.98 10.97 2.13
CA MET A 207 6.24 10.34 1.03
C MET A 207 4.72 10.54 1.19
N HIS A 208 4.20 10.24 2.38
CA HIS A 208 2.78 10.37 2.66
C HIS A 208 2.33 11.83 2.54
N THR A 209 3.01 12.74 3.22
CA THR A 209 2.59 14.14 3.30
C THR A 209 2.77 14.87 1.96
N PHE A 210 3.82 14.54 1.17
CA PHE A 210 3.98 15.06 -0.19
C PHE A 210 2.85 14.62 -1.12
N SER A 211 2.45 13.35 -1.03
CA SER A 211 1.37 12.79 -1.84
C SER A 211 0.00 13.40 -1.52
N ALA A 212 -0.16 13.99 -0.33
CA ALA A 212 -1.39 14.64 0.11
C ALA A 212 -1.49 16.13 -0.31
N ILE A 213 -0.45 16.72 -0.90
CA ILE A 213 -0.49 18.13 -1.33
C ILE A 213 -1.58 18.41 -2.38
N PRO A 214 -1.74 17.60 -3.45
CA PRO A 214 -2.79 17.81 -4.45
C PRO A 214 -4.21 17.77 -3.86
N ASP A 215 -4.38 17.08 -2.73
CA ASP A 215 -5.69 16.82 -2.10
C ASP A 215 -6.03 17.82 -0.99
N ILE A 216 -5.18 18.82 -0.70
CA ILE A 216 -5.38 19.78 0.40
C ILE A 216 -6.75 20.47 0.35
N GLU A 217 -7.12 21.07 -0.80
CA GLU A 217 -8.37 21.82 -0.91
C GLU A 217 -9.61 20.92 -0.98
N PRO A 218 -9.60 19.81 -1.75
CA PRO A 218 -10.66 18.80 -1.66
C PRO A 218 -10.89 18.27 -0.24
N ASP A 219 -9.83 17.90 0.48
CA ASP A 219 -9.93 17.34 1.83
C ASP A 219 -10.45 18.36 2.83
N ARG A 220 -10.02 19.63 2.73
CA ARG A 220 -10.58 20.72 3.56
C ARG A 220 -12.07 20.90 3.34
N THR A 221 -12.51 20.86 2.09
CA THR A 221 -13.93 20.96 1.73
C THR A 221 -14.73 19.78 2.28
N ALA A 222 -14.13 18.59 2.34
CA ALA A 222 -14.72 17.39 2.93
C ALA A 222 -14.60 17.32 4.47
N GLY A 223 -14.00 18.32 5.12
CA GLY A 223 -13.78 18.34 6.58
C GLY A 223 -12.71 17.35 7.07
N ILE A 224 -11.90 16.80 6.16
CA ILE A 224 -10.82 15.85 6.48
C ILE A 224 -9.59 16.63 6.96
N ARG A 225 -9.09 16.26 8.14
CA ARG A 225 -7.89 16.85 8.72
C ARG A 225 -6.69 15.90 8.58
N THR A 226 -5.67 16.35 7.87
CA THR A 226 -4.38 15.68 7.71
C THR A 226 -3.27 16.66 8.10
N THR A 227 -2.03 16.19 8.17
CA THR A 227 -0.85 17.06 8.28
C THR A 227 -0.86 18.10 7.16
N ALA A 228 -1.11 17.68 5.92
CA ALA A 228 -1.09 18.57 4.76
C ALA A 228 -2.21 19.62 4.81
N THR A 229 -3.43 19.25 5.21
CA THR A 229 -4.54 20.22 5.27
C THR A 229 -4.35 21.25 6.39
N VAL A 230 -3.73 20.88 7.51
CA VAL A 230 -3.39 21.82 8.60
C VAL A 230 -2.22 22.73 8.24
N LEU A 231 -1.18 22.20 7.62
CA LEU A 231 0.00 22.99 7.23
C LEU A 231 -0.29 23.90 6.02
N GLY A 232 -1.14 23.45 5.10
CA GLY A 232 -1.26 24.05 3.77
C GLY A 232 -0.04 23.73 2.89
N GLU A 233 -0.10 24.11 1.62
CA GLU A 233 0.87 23.67 0.61
C GLU A 233 2.32 24.08 0.96
N SER A 234 2.61 25.37 1.16
CA SER A 234 3.99 25.84 1.34
C SER A 234 4.68 25.27 2.58
N ARG A 235 3.95 25.15 3.70
CA ARG A 235 4.50 24.55 4.93
C ARG A 235 4.62 23.03 4.80
N THR A 236 3.78 22.39 3.99
CA THR A 236 3.90 20.96 3.67
C THR A 236 5.18 20.67 2.88
N TYR A 237 5.53 21.48 1.88
CA TYR A 237 6.85 21.36 1.23
C TYR A 237 8.01 21.50 2.21
N GLY A 238 7.93 22.48 3.13
CA GLY A 238 8.92 22.66 4.18
C GLY A 238 9.04 21.46 5.12
N TYR A 239 7.89 20.88 5.51
CA TYR A 239 7.85 19.66 6.31
C TYR A 239 8.52 18.48 5.58
N CYS A 240 8.14 18.23 4.32
CA CYS A 240 8.73 17.17 3.49
C CYS A 240 10.24 17.34 3.31
N LEU A 241 10.70 18.58 3.10
CA LEU A 241 12.13 18.90 3.02
C LEU A 241 12.86 18.52 4.31
N VAL A 242 12.33 18.89 5.47
CA VAL A 242 12.97 18.60 6.77
C VAL A 242 13.05 17.10 7.04
N VAL A 243 11.94 16.37 6.87
CA VAL A 243 11.94 14.92 7.14
C VAL A 243 12.81 14.16 6.13
N TRP A 244 12.84 14.57 4.85
CA TRP A 244 13.71 13.93 3.86
C TRP A 244 15.19 14.29 3.99
N LEU A 245 15.52 15.49 4.45
CA LEU A 245 16.89 15.80 4.88
C LEU A 245 17.29 14.93 6.08
N GLY A 246 16.41 14.81 7.08
CA GLY A 246 16.62 13.92 8.22
C GLY A 246 16.82 12.46 7.80
N ALA A 247 16.04 11.99 6.82
CA ALA A 247 16.19 10.66 6.23
C ALA A 247 17.57 10.47 5.58
N ALA A 248 17.99 11.40 4.73
CA ALA A 248 19.30 11.36 4.07
C ALA A 248 20.45 11.37 5.08
N LEU A 249 20.38 12.20 6.12
CA LEU A 249 21.39 12.27 7.19
C LEU A 249 21.44 10.98 8.02
N ALA A 250 20.28 10.42 8.37
CA ALA A 250 20.20 9.17 9.11
C ALA A 250 20.78 7.99 8.31
N PHE A 251 20.51 7.92 7.00
CA PHE A 251 21.13 6.92 6.14
C PHE A 251 22.62 7.19 5.88
N ALA A 252 23.07 8.45 5.82
CA ALA A 252 24.48 8.78 5.73
C ALA A 252 25.29 8.28 6.94
N ALA A 253 24.65 8.23 8.12
CA ALA A 253 25.25 7.66 9.33
C ALA A 253 25.35 6.12 9.29
N VAL A 254 24.58 5.45 8.43
CA VAL A 254 24.74 4.02 8.12
C VAL A 254 25.83 3.84 7.07
N ASP A 255 25.70 4.57 5.95
CA ASP A 255 26.64 4.61 4.85
C ASP A 255 26.41 5.88 4.02
N VAL A 256 27.46 6.67 3.80
CA VAL A 256 27.38 7.94 3.07
C VAL A 256 26.76 7.80 1.67
N ARG A 257 26.91 6.64 1.02
CA ARG A 257 26.34 6.36 -0.31
C ARG A 257 24.82 6.25 -0.25
N LEU A 258 24.28 5.66 0.81
CA LEU A 258 22.83 5.58 1.02
C LEU A 258 22.25 6.96 1.33
N GLY A 259 22.96 7.75 2.14
CA GLY A 259 22.60 9.14 2.39
C GLY A 259 22.60 9.99 1.11
N ALA A 260 23.63 9.85 0.28
CA ALA A 260 23.73 10.54 -1.01
C ALA A 260 22.60 10.14 -1.97
N LEU A 261 22.25 8.86 -2.03
CA LEU A 261 21.12 8.37 -2.82
C LEU A 261 19.80 8.99 -2.35
N LEU A 262 19.57 9.08 -1.04
CA LEU A 262 18.35 9.64 -0.45
C LEU A 262 18.31 11.17 -0.46
N ALA A 263 19.45 11.83 -0.64
CA ALA A 263 19.50 13.29 -0.84
C ALA A 263 18.79 13.74 -2.12
N ILE A 264 18.42 12.82 -3.03
CA ILE A 264 17.57 13.14 -4.19
C ILE A 264 16.19 13.66 -3.77
N TYR A 265 15.61 13.17 -2.68
CA TYR A 265 14.28 13.56 -2.21
C TYR A 265 14.18 15.01 -1.71
N PRO A 266 15.08 15.50 -0.83
CA PRO A 266 15.06 16.90 -0.44
C PRO A 266 15.39 17.84 -1.62
N VAL A 267 16.25 17.42 -2.55
CA VAL A 267 16.48 18.18 -3.80
C VAL A 267 15.23 18.23 -4.66
N PHE A 268 14.54 17.09 -4.84
CA PHE A 268 13.32 16.98 -5.61
C PHE A 268 12.21 17.89 -5.05
N VAL A 269 11.93 17.83 -3.75
CA VAL A 269 10.86 18.66 -3.17
C VAL A 269 11.21 20.15 -3.21
N ALA A 270 12.49 20.51 -2.98
CA ALA A 270 12.93 21.89 -3.08
C ALA A 270 12.83 22.44 -4.50
N TRP A 271 13.09 21.60 -5.50
CA TRP A 271 12.92 21.94 -6.91
C TRP A 271 11.44 22.10 -7.27
N VAL A 272 10.58 21.14 -6.91
CA VAL A 272 9.13 21.24 -7.17
C VAL A 272 8.58 22.53 -6.55
N ALA A 273 8.87 22.79 -5.28
CA ALA A 273 8.40 23.96 -4.54
C ALA A 273 8.87 25.32 -5.11
N ARG A 274 9.95 25.33 -5.91
CA ARG A 274 10.50 26.54 -6.56
C ARG A 274 10.19 26.64 -8.04
N SER A 275 9.70 25.57 -8.64
CA SER A 275 9.36 25.51 -10.06
C SER A 275 7.95 26.04 -10.31
N SER A 276 7.63 26.32 -11.57
CA SER A 276 6.26 26.59 -12.01
C SER A 276 5.49 25.30 -12.33
N ILE A 277 5.99 24.13 -11.90
CA ILE A 277 5.37 22.84 -12.20
C ILE A 277 4.24 22.60 -11.20
N ASP A 278 3.06 22.29 -11.74
CA ASP A 278 1.92 21.86 -10.93
C ASP A 278 2.28 20.62 -10.11
N VAL A 279 2.02 20.66 -8.81
CA VAL A 279 2.30 19.55 -7.89
C VAL A 279 1.58 18.26 -8.29
N ALA A 280 0.37 18.35 -8.84
CA ALA A 280 -0.36 17.20 -9.35
C ALA A 280 0.37 16.54 -10.53
N ARG A 281 1.14 17.31 -11.31
CA ARG A 281 2.03 16.77 -12.35
C ARG A 281 3.29 16.18 -11.75
N ALA A 282 3.94 16.89 -10.83
CA ALA A 282 5.17 16.42 -10.18
C ALA A 282 4.94 15.11 -9.40
N TYR A 283 3.75 14.94 -8.81
CA TYR A 283 3.32 13.71 -8.16
C TYR A 283 3.44 12.48 -9.06
N TRP A 284 3.14 12.59 -10.36
CA TRP A 284 3.25 11.45 -11.29
C TRP A 284 4.69 11.00 -11.56
N TRP A 285 5.70 11.83 -11.28
CA TRP A 285 7.10 11.42 -11.37
C TRP A 285 7.57 10.66 -10.13
N PHE A 286 6.90 10.88 -9.00
CA PHE A 286 7.31 10.33 -7.71
C PHE A 286 7.36 8.79 -7.70
N PRO A 287 6.40 8.03 -8.29
CA PRO A 287 6.52 6.58 -8.43
C PRO A 287 7.76 6.13 -9.21
N ALA A 288 8.14 6.85 -10.29
CA ALA A 288 9.31 6.52 -11.07
C ALA A 288 10.60 6.76 -10.26
N VAL A 289 10.69 7.90 -9.56
CA VAL A 289 11.82 8.21 -8.66
C VAL A 289 11.95 7.13 -7.58
N ASN A 290 10.84 6.77 -6.92
CA ASN A 290 10.83 5.73 -5.88
C ASN A 290 11.24 4.36 -6.41
N THR A 291 10.82 4.03 -7.64
CA THR A 291 11.20 2.76 -8.28
C THR A 291 12.71 2.72 -8.51
N VAL A 292 13.28 3.77 -9.12
CA VAL A 292 14.73 3.85 -9.38
C VAL A 292 15.52 3.81 -8.07
N VAL A 293 15.16 4.63 -7.07
CA VAL A 293 15.85 4.66 -5.79
C VAL A 293 15.72 3.33 -5.04
N GLY A 294 14.52 2.73 -5.02
CA GLY A 294 14.28 1.42 -4.40
C GLY A 294 15.10 0.31 -5.06
N THR A 295 15.17 0.29 -6.39
CA THR A 295 16.04 -0.64 -7.13
C THR A 295 17.51 -0.42 -6.77
N LEU A 296 17.99 0.82 -6.77
CA LEU A 296 19.39 1.13 -6.42
C LEU A 296 19.72 0.75 -4.97
N LEU A 297 18.80 0.95 -4.02
CA LEU A 297 18.94 0.47 -2.65
C LEU A 297 19.08 -1.05 -2.60
N ALA A 298 18.18 -1.79 -3.23
CA ALA A 298 18.19 -3.25 -3.24
C ALA A 298 19.46 -3.80 -3.89
N MET A 299 19.87 -3.24 -5.04
CA MET A 299 21.12 -3.59 -5.72
C MET A 299 22.35 -3.28 -4.87
N GLY A 300 22.36 -2.15 -4.18
CA GLY A 300 23.43 -1.81 -3.23
C GLY A 300 23.59 -2.85 -2.12
N GLY A 301 22.48 -3.39 -1.61
CA GLY A 301 22.49 -4.50 -0.66
C GLY A 301 23.06 -5.79 -1.28
N LEU A 302 22.62 -6.14 -2.50
CA LEU A 302 23.11 -7.32 -3.22
C LEU A 302 24.61 -7.25 -3.51
N TRP A 303 25.13 -6.10 -3.95
CA TRP A 303 26.55 -5.92 -4.25
C TRP A 303 27.47 -6.08 -3.03
N ARG A 304 26.94 -6.03 -1.81
CA ARG A 304 27.69 -6.33 -0.58
C ARG A 304 28.05 -7.82 -0.47
N VAL A 305 27.19 -8.70 -0.99
CA VAL A 305 27.32 -10.16 -0.86
C VAL A 305 27.65 -10.84 -2.19
N TYR A 306 27.40 -10.18 -3.31
CA TYR A 306 27.76 -10.65 -4.65
C TYR A 306 28.32 -9.49 -5.48
N PRO A 307 29.63 -9.23 -5.39
CA PRO A 307 30.20 -8.03 -5.98
C PRO A 307 30.22 -8.05 -7.51
N LEU A 308 30.11 -6.87 -8.11
CA LEU A 308 29.99 -6.70 -9.57
C LEU A 308 31.14 -7.33 -10.39
N TRP A 309 32.35 -7.43 -9.84
CA TRP A 309 33.49 -8.01 -10.54
C TRP A 309 33.40 -9.53 -10.70
N GLU A 310 32.57 -10.23 -9.94
CA GLU A 310 32.30 -11.66 -10.15
C GLU A 310 31.38 -11.93 -11.35
N VAL A 311 30.70 -10.89 -11.87
CA VAL A 311 29.81 -10.98 -13.05
C VAL A 311 30.55 -10.58 -14.33
N ILE A 312 31.57 -9.73 -14.21
CA ILE A 312 32.30 -9.14 -15.34
C ILE A 312 33.61 -9.89 -15.65
N GLY A 313 34.09 -10.72 -14.72
CA GLY A 313 35.26 -11.60 -14.88
C GLY A 313 34.87 -13.05 -15.11
#